data_AF-A0A2W2DZV0-F1
#
_entry.id   AF-A0A2W2DZV0-F1
#
_cell.length_a   1.000
_cell.length_b   1.000
_cell.length_c   1.000
_cell.angle_alpha   90.00
_cell.angle_beta   90.00
_cell.angle_gamma   90.00
#
_symmetry.space_group_name_H-M   'P 1'
#
loop_
_entity.id
_entity.type
_entity.pdbx_description
1 polymer ?
#
loop_
_entity_poly.entity_id
_entity_poly.type
_entity_poly.pdbx_seq_one_letter_code
_entity_poly.pdbx_strand_id
1 'polypeptide(L)'
;MTLHQIRVYHNVQVPFMKYENGHKLMLVVSHWRELPAATSPVEVAAMVWRVCNADLDYLQRRRAGTDGEADFLLGCVYRLLRLRSLSVGDVVEVVASGCRTWLACDATGWRRVDSPANLSGQRPMAEAVYQHIANTPHRP
;
A
#
# COMPACT_ATOMS: atom_id res chain seq x y z
N MET A 1 19.86 -4.87 -7.75
CA MET A 1 18.61 -4.22 -7.30
C MET A 1 17.65 -4.13 -8.47
N THR A 2 16.36 -4.13 -8.21
CA THR A 2 15.29 -3.96 -9.20
C THR A 2 14.30 -2.95 -8.66
N LEU A 3 13.88 -2.01 -9.52
CA LEU A 3 12.86 -1.03 -9.17
C LEU A 3 11.47 -1.69 -9.20
N HIS A 4 10.78 -1.62 -8.07
CA HIS A 4 9.41 -2.12 -7.89
C HIS A 4 8.45 -0.94 -7.81
N GLN A 5 7.39 -0.99 -8.61
CA GLN A 5 6.23 -0.13 -8.39
C GLN A 5 5.21 -0.90 -7.55
N ILE A 6 4.83 -0.32 -6.43
CA ILE A 6 3.94 -0.93 -5.45
C ILE A 6 2.71 -0.06 -5.33
N ARG A 7 1.54 -0.67 -5.52
CA ARG A 7 0.25 0.02 -5.37
C ARG A 7 -0.64 -0.74 -4.41
N VAL A 8 -1.29 0.00 -3.51
CA VAL A 8 -2.20 -0.55 -2.51
C VAL A 8 -3.62 -0.12 -2.84
N TYR A 9 -4.52 -1.09 -2.84
CA TYR A 9 -5.91 -0.91 -3.16
C TYR A 9 -6.77 -1.36 -1.98
N HIS A 10 -7.67 -0.49 -1.54
CA HIS A 10 -8.70 -0.86 -0.58
C HIS A 10 -9.92 -1.42 -1.29
N ASN A 11 -10.43 -2.55 -0.80
CA ASN A 11 -11.77 -2.99 -1.18
C ASN A 11 -12.80 -2.05 -0.52
N VAL A 12 -13.53 -1.34 -1.38
CA VAL A 12 -14.55 -0.36 -0.97
C VAL A 12 -15.97 -0.88 -1.16
N GLN A 13 -16.13 -2.04 -1.80
CA GLN A 13 -17.43 -2.69 -1.97
C GLN A 13 -17.79 -3.52 -0.72
N VAL A 14 -16.86 -4.35 -0.25
CA VAL A 14 -17.02 -5.17 0.95
C VAL A 14 -15.75 -5.10 1.81
N PRO A 15 -15.57 -4.03 2.60
CA PRO A 15 -14.39 -3.87 3.45
C PRO A 15 -14.21 -5.05 4.41
N PHE A 16 -12.97 -5.47 4.65
CA PHE A 16 -12.59 -6.55 5.58
C PHE A 16 -13.07 -7.97 5.21
N MET A 17 -13.77 -8.12 4.09
CA MET A 17 -14.21 -9.41 3.55
C MET A 17 -13.26 -9.84 2.43
N LYS A 18 -13.16 -11.17 2.23
CA LYS A 18 -12.30 -11.74 1.18
C LYS A 18 -12.54 -11.06 -0.18
N TYR A 19 -11.46 -10.77 -0.89
CA TYR A 19 -11.54 -10.23 -2.24
C TYR A 19 -12.03 -11.30 -3.24
N GLU A 20 -13.04 -10.95 -4.02
CA GLU A 20 -13.50 -11.71 -5.18
C GLU A 20 -13.35 -10.89 -6.45
N ASN A 21 -13.13 -11.59 -7.57
CA ASN A 21 -12.98 -10.94 -8.87
C ASN A 21 -14.24 -10.12 -9.18
N GLY A 22 -14.04 -8.86 -9.58
CA GLY A 22 -15.12 -7.92 -9.84
C GLY A 22 -15.46 -7.00 -8.66
N HIS A 23 -14.93 -7.24 -7.45
CA HIS A 23 -15.08 -6.27 -6.36
C HIS A 23 -14.45 -4.92 -6.73
N LYS A 24 -15.12 -3.84 -6.32
CA LYS A 24 -14.63 -2.47 -6.51
C LYS A 24 -13.46 -2.19 -5.58
N LEU A 25 -12.33 -1.84 -6.18
CA LEU A 25 -11.11 -1.46 -5.49
C LEU A 25 -10.85 0.03 -5.66
N MET A 26 -10.28 0.66 -4.64
CA MET A 26 -9.82 2.05 -4.67
C MET A 26 -8.31 2.10 -4.47
N LEU A 27 -7.57 2.68 -5.40
CA LEU A 27 -6.15 2.96 -5.21
C LEU A 27 -5.97 3.98 -4.10
N VAL A 28 -5.23 3.64 -3.05
CA VAL A 28 -5.02 4.53 -1.89
C VAL A 28 -3.58 5.03 -1.76
N VAL A 29 -2.60 4.25 -2.21
CA VAL A 29 -1.20 4.69 -2.27
C VAL A 29 -0.46 4.00 -3.41
N SER A 30 0.49 4.70 -4.00
CA SER A 30 1.43 4.18 -5.00
C SER A 30 2.83 4.67 -4.64
N HIS A 31 3.80 3.78 -4.51
CA HIS A 31 5.18 4.16 -4.27
C HIS A 31 6.15 3.31 -5.09
N TRP A 32 7.32 3.86 -5.36
CA TRP A 32 8.42 3.15 -5.99
C TRP A 32 9.44 2.74 -4.94
N ARG A 33 10.08 1.59 -5.12
CA ARG A 33 11.11 1.10 -4.20
C ARG A 33 12.13 0.23 -4.93
N GLU A 34 13.40 0.48 -4.68
CA GLU A 34 14.46 -0.44 -5.08
C GLU A 34 14.56 -1.59 -4.06
N LEU A 35 14.52 -2.82 -4.55
CA LEU A 35 14.64 -4.02 -3.72
C LEU A 35 15.61 -5.01 -4.37
N PRO A 36 16.15 -5.99 -3.61
CA PRO A 36 16.88 -7.10 -4.19
C PRO A 36 16.08 -7.77 -5.31
N ALA A 37 16.73 -8.14 -6.42
CA ALA A 37 16.05 -8.71 -7.59
C ALA A 37 15.34 -10.04 -7.29
N ALA A 38 15.80 -10.76 -6.25
CA ALA A 38 15.19 -12.01 -5.79
C ALA A 38 13.95 -11.81 -4.91
N THR A 39 13.58 -10.57 -4.57
CA THR A 39 12.42 -10.29 -3.71
C THR A 39 11.14 -10.69 -4.44
N SER A 40 10.41 -11.65 -3.89
CA SER A 40 9.16 -12.10 -4.45
C SER A 40 8.04 -11.06 -4.24
N PRO A 41 7.04 -10.99 -5.12
CA PRO A 41 5.89 -10.11 -4.93
C PRO A 41 5.17 -10.31 -3.59
N VAL A 42 5.15 -11.54 -3.06
CA VAL A 42 4.54 -11.87 -1.77
C VAL A 42 5.32 -11.25 -0.61
N GLU A 43 6.66 -11.29 -0.65
CA GLU A 43 7.49 -10.61 0.35
C GLU A 43 7.30 -9.09 0.31
N VAL A 44 7.16 -8.52 -0.90
CA VAL A 44 6.83 -7.10 -1.08
C VAL A 44 5.49 -6.76 -0.44
N ALA A 45 4.43 -7.53 -0.73
CA ALA A 45 3.10 -7.29 -0.16
C ALA A 45 3.10 -7.45 1.37
N ALA A 46 3.80 -8.46 1.90
CA ALA A 46 3.94 -8.65 3.34
C ALA A 46 4.69 -7.49 4.03
N MET A 47 5.72 -6.94 3.39
CA MET A 47 6.41 -5.75 3.85
C MET A 47 5.48 -4.53 3.88
N VAL A 48 4.73 -4.28 2.81
CA VAL A 48 3.76 -3.18 2.73
C VAL A 48 2.71 -3.29 3.83
N TRP A 49 2.17 -4.48 4.08
CA TRP A 49 1.22 -4.70 5.16
C TRP A 49 1.79 -4.39 6.54
N ARG A 50 3.03 -4.81 6.82
CA ARG A 50 3.70 -4.48 8.08
C ARG A 50 3.85 -2.97 8.23
N VAL A 51 4.29 -2.27 7.18
CA VAL A 51 4.51 -0.82 7.22
C VAL A 51 3.19 -0.05 7.38
N CYS A 52 2.17 -0.35 6.56
CA CYS A 52 0.88 0.35 6.59
C CYS A 52 0.11 0.13 7.90
N ASN A 53 0.36 -0.98 8.60
CA ASN A 53 -0.30 -1.30 9.87
C ASN A 53 0.54 -1.01 11.11
N ALA A 54 1.83 -0.69 10.96
CA ALA A 54 2.69 -0.38 12.10
C ALA A 54 2.29 0.95 12.77
N ASP A 55 2.69 1.05 14.03
CA ASP A 55 2.75 2.32 14.75
C ASP A 55 3.90 3.17 14.18
N LEU A 56 3.69 4.49 14.05
CA LEU A 56 4.73 5.40 13.58
C LEU A 56 5.93 5.45 14.54
N ASP A 57 5.72 5.32 15.85
CA ASP A 57 6.81 5.29 16.83
C ASP A 57 7.69 4.05 16.64
N TYR A 58 7.08 2.93 16.28
CA TYR A 58 7.81 1.71 15.95
C TYR A 58 8.65 1.89 14.67
N LEU A 59 8.07 2.48 13.63
CA LEU A 59 8.79 2.78 12.38
C LEU A 59 9.91 3.80 12.61
N GLN A 60 9.67 4.85 13.40
CA GLN A 60 10.66 5.87 13.73
C GLN A 60 11.89 5.28 14.42
N ARG A 61 11.70 4.36 15.38
CA ARG A 61 12.82 3.66 16.05
C ARG A 61 13.67 2.84 15.08
N ARG A 62 13.10 2.38 13.97
CA ARG A 62 13.78 1.56 12.96
C ARG A 62 14.30 2.35 11.77
N ARG A 63 14.07 3.66 11.75
CA ARG A 63 14.34 4.56 10.61
C ARG A 63 15.78 4.49 10.09
N ALA A 64 16.76 4.36 10.99
CA ALA A 64 18.18 4.30 10.62
C ALA A 64 18.63 2.95 10.01
N GLY A 65 17.76 1.93 10.03
CA GLY A 65 18.06 0.63 9.43
C GLY A 65 17.96 0.64 7.90
N THR A 66 18.34 -0.47 7.28
CA THR A 66 18.16 -0.68 5.83
C THR A 66 16.69 -0.49 5.46
N ASP A 67 16.44 0.42 4.50
CA ASP A 67 15.13 0.88 4.06
C ASP A 67 14.23 1.52 5.12
N GLY A 68 14.72 1.73 6.35
CA GLY A 68 13.91 2.23 7.47
C GLY A 68 13.32 3.61 7.20
N GLU A 69 14.06 4.47 6.48
CA GLU A 69 13.58 5.77 6.00
C GLU A 69 12.36 5.61 5.07
N ALA A 70 12.46 4.73 4.08
CA ALA A 70 11.40 4.51 3.10
C ALA A 70 10.14 3.92 3.76
N ASP A 71 10.31 2.99 4.70
CA ASP A 71 9.22 2.43 5.50
C ASP A 71 8.53 3.51 6.34
N PHE A 72 9.33 4.33 7.05
CA PHE A 72 8.82 5.41 7.87
C PHE A 72 8.03 6.43 7.06
N LEU A 73 8.55 6.87 5.91
CA LEU A 73 7.86 7.82 5.03
C LEU A 73 6.56 7.25 4.45
N LEU A 74 6.55 5.98 4.04
CA LEU A 74 5.33 5.31 3.59
C LEU A 74 4.29 5.25 4.71
N GLY A 75 4.69 4.87 5.92
CA GLY A 75 3.83 4.88 7.10
C GLY A 75 3.25 6.27 7.38
N CYS A 76 4.09 7.31 7.35
CA CYS A 76 3.66 8.70 7.52
C CYS A 76 2.62 9.13 6.48
N VAL A 77 2.84 8.83 5.19
CA VAL A 77 1.85 9.13 4.13
C VAL A 77 0.53 8.40 4.41
N TYR A 78 0.60 7.13 4.79
CA TYR A 78 -0.59 6.33 5.07
C TYR A 78 -1.43 6.90 6.22
N ARG A 79 -0.77 7.38 7.28
CA ARG A 79 -1.42 8.04 8.43
C ARG A 79 -1.90 9.45 8.13
N LEU A 80 -1.10 10.23 7.40
CA LEU A 80 -1.46 11.58 6.98
C LEU A 80 -2.75 11.57 6.17
N LEU A 81 -2.88 10.62 5.24
CA LEU A 81 -4.09 10.43 4.43
C LEU A 81 -5.26 9.79 5.19
N ARG A 82 -5.11 9.52 6.49
CA ARG A 82 -6.12 8.89 7.37
C ARG A 82 -6.69 7.59 6.80
N LEU A 83 -5.84 6.82 6.11
CA LEU A 83 -6.24 5.55 5.51
C LEU A 83 -6.50 4.51 6.60
N ARG A 84 -7.54 3.69 6.42
CA ARG A 84 -7.76 2.53 7.27
C ARG A 84 -6.64 1.51 7.12
N SER A 85 -6.45 0.63 8.11
CA SER A 85 -5.50 -0.47 8.04
C SER A 85 -5.62 -1.31 6.77
N LEU A 86 -4.48 -1.80 6.29
CA LEU A 86 -4.43 -2.78 5.21
C LEU A 86 -4.85 -4.14 5.77
N SER A 87 -5.88 -4.74 5.19
CA SER A 87 -6.62 -5.85 5.81
C SER A 87 -7.12 -6.85 4.78
N VAL A 88 -7.79 -7.91 5.24
CA VAL A 88 -8.41 -8.92 4.38
C VAL A 88 -9.32 -8.25 3.35
N GLY A 89 -9.21 -8.66 2.09
CA GLY A 89 -9.96 -8.09 0.98
C GLY A 89 -9.23 -7.00 0.22
N ASP A 90 -8.21 -6.39 0.82
CA ASP A 90 -7.40 -5.40 0.12
C ASP A 90 -6.43 -6.07 -0.85
N VAL A 91 -6.00 -5.33 -1.87
CA VAL A 91 -5.17 -5.86 -2.95
C VAL A 91 -3.90 -5.02 -3.09
N VAL A 92 -2.77 -5.69 -3.28
CA VAL A 92 -1.50 -5.08 -3.62
C VAL A 92 -1.13 -5.45 -5.04
N GLU A 93 -0.81 -4.46 -5.86
CA GLU A 93 -0.17 -4.65 -7.16
C GLU A 93 1.34 -4.42 -7.01
N VAL A 94 2.12 -5.36 -7.51
CA VAL A 94 3.58 -5.25 -7.60
C VAL A 94 3.98 -5.34 -9.07
N VAL A 95 4.65 -4.30 -9.58
CA VAL A 95 5.24 -4.29 -10.91
C VAL A 95 6.76 -4.26 -10.79
N ALA A 96 7.45 -5.26 -11.32
CA ALA A 96 8.90 -5.37 -11.32
C ALA A 96 9.39 -6.06 -12.59
N SER A 97 10.46 -5.56 -13.20
CA SER A 97 11.03 -6.12 -14.44
C SER A 97 10.00 -6.33 -15.57
N GLY A 98 9.01 -5.44 -15.69
CA GLY A 98 7.91 -5.55 -16.65
C GLY A 98 6.82 -6.56 -16.28
N CYS A 99 7.00 -7.37 -15.24
CA CYS A 99 6.01 -8.30 -14.73
C CYS A 99 5.08 -7.62 -13.72
N ARG A 100 3.77 -7.77 -13.90
CA ARG A 100 2.74 -7.29 -12.97
C ARG A 100 2.13 -8.47 -12.22
N THR A 101 2.08 -8.37 -10.90
CA THR A 101 1.46 -9.37 -10.03
C THR A 101 0.45 -8.70 -9.10
N TRP A 102 -0.74 -9.26 -9.01
CA TRP A 102 -1.80 -8.82 -8.10
C TRP A 102 -1.96 -9.81 -6.97
N LEU A 103 -2.00 -9.31 -5.74
CA LEU A 103 -2.05 -10.10 -4.53
C LEU A 103 -3.18 -9.59 -3.64
N ALA A 104 -4.19 -10.41 -3.43
CA ALA A 104 -5.22 -10.15 -2.43
C ALA A 104 -4.71 -10.57 -1.05
N CYS A 105 -4.92 -9.70 -0.07
CA CYS A 105 -4.76 -10.01 1.34
C CYS A 105 -5.91 -10.94 1.75
N ASP A 106 -5.56 -12.14 2.21
CA ASP A 106 -6.46 -13.17 2.68
C ASP A 106 -6.17 -13.48 4.15
N ALA A 107 -7.04 -14.25 4.81
CA ALA A 107 -6.91 -14.54 6.24
C ALA A 107 -5.58 -15.26 6.59
N THR A 108 -5.03 -16.02 5.64
CA THR A 108 -3.82 -16.83 5.83
C THR A 108 -2.58 -16.26 5.13
N GLY A 109 -2.65 -15.06 4.53
CA GLY A 109 -1.54 -14.45 3.82
C GLY A 109 -1.94 -13.82 2.49
N TRP A 110 -1.13 -14.05 1.45
CA TRP A 110 -1.32 -13.42 0.14
C TRP A 110 -1.71 -14.43 -0.92
N ARG A 111 -2.81 -14.17 -1.59
CA ARG A 111 -3.29 -14.98 -2.71
C ARG A 111 -3.15 -14.21 -4.02
N ARG A 112 -2.55 -14.85 -5.02
CA ARG A 112 -2.49 -14.27 -6.37
C ARG A 112 -3.89 -14.20 -6.97
N VAL A 113 -4.20 -13.08 -7.60
CA VAL A 113 -5.46 -12.82 -8.31
C VAL A 113 -5.18 -12.31 -9.72
N ASP A 114 -6.20 -12.36 -10.56
CA ASP A 114 -6.14 -11.73 -11.88
C ASP A 114 -6.17 -10.20 -11.76
N SER A 115 -5.88 -9.52 -12.86
CA SER A 115 -5.98 -8.06 -12.90
C SER A 115 -7.43 -7.64 -12.59
N PRO A 116 -7.67 -6.86 -11.51
CA PRO A 116 -9.01 -6.41 -11.19
C PRO A 116 -9.61 -5.54 -12.30
N ALA A 117 -10.87 -5.80 -12.67
CA ALA A 117 -11.56 -5.01 -13.69
C ALA A 117 -12.13 -3.69 -13.15
N ASN A 118 -12.50 -3.64 -11.86
CA ASN A 118 -13.22 -2.52 -11.25
C ASN A 118 -12.30 -1.69 -10.35
N LEU A 119 -11.31 -1.05 -10.95
CA LEU A 119 -10.41 -0.13 -10.26
C LEU A 119 -10.96 1.30 -10.27
N SER A 120 -10.90 1.95 -9.12
CA SER A 120 -11.27 3.34 -8.92
C SER A 120 -10.21 4.07 -8.13
N GLY A 121 -10.34 5.40 -8.02
CA GLY A 121 -9.33 6.26 -7.43
C GLY A 121 -8.33 6.76 -8.47
N GLN A 122 -7.96 8.02 -8.34
CA GLN A 122 -6.81 8.57 -9.04
C GLN A 122 -5.55 8.26 -8.23
N ARG A 123 -4.38 8.18 -8.89
CA ARG A 123 -3.12 8.19 -8.14
C ARG A 123 -3.15 9.43 -7.24
N PRO A 124 -2.71 9.34 -5.97
CA PRO A 124 -2.60 10.53 -5.14
C PRO A 124 -1.74 11.55 -5.89
N MET A 125 -2.37 12.61 -6.40
CA MET A 125 -1.67 13.72 -7.03
C MET A 125 -1.23 14.67 -5.94
N ALA A 126 -0.14 15.40 -6.17
CA ALA A 126 0.35 16.39 -5.20
C ALA A 126 -0.76 17.36 -4.75
N GLU A 127 -1.66 17.72 -5.67
CA GLU A 127 -2.85 18.53 -5.39
C GLU A 127 -3.78 17.93 -4.32
N ALA A 128 -4.08 16.64 -4.38
CA ALA A 128 -4.91 15.97 -3.38
C ALA A 128 -4.25 15.97 -2.00
N VAL A 129 -2.91 15.86 -1.96
CA VAL A 129 -2.12 15.96 -0.72
C VAL A 129 -2.17 17.39 -0.18
N TYR A 130 -1.96 18.41 -1.02
CA TYR A 130 -2.01 19.82 -0.61
C TYR A 130 -3.40 20.23 -0.12
N GLN A 131 -4.47 19.81 -0.81
CA GLN A 131 -5.84 20.03 -0.36
C GLN A 131 -6.09 19.38 1.00
N HIS A 132 -5.57 18.16 1.23
CA HIS A 132 -5.70 17.51 2.53
C HIS A 132 -4.99 18.28 3.66
N ILE A 133 -3.77 18.75 3.40
CA ILE A 133 -3.01 19.56 4.36
C ILE A 133 -3.74 20.87 4.66
N ALA A 134 -4.20 21.58 3.63
CA ALA A 134 -4.92 22.84 3.77
C ALA A 134 -6.25 22.70 4.54
N ASN A 135 -6.93 21.56 4.38
CA ASN A 135 -8.22 21.29 5.04
C ASN A 135 -8.08 20.68 6.44
N THR A 136 -6.86 20.38 6.91
CA THR A 136 -6.64 19.88 8.27
C THR A 136 -6.45 21.06 9.22
N PRO A 137 -7.40 21.36 10.13
CA PRO A 137 -7.23 22.46 11.06
C PRO A 137 -6.03 22.18 11.96
N HIS A 138 -5.05 23.08 11.96
CA HIS A 138 -3.98 23.09 12.96
C HIS A 138 -4.63 23.26 14.34
N ARG A 139 -4.69 22.19 15.13
CA ARG A 139 -4.90 22.33 16.57
C ARG A 139 -3.55 22.69 17.19
N PRO A 140 -3.46 23.85 17.88
CA PRO A 140 -2.27 24.19 18.66
C PRO A 140 -2.04 23.20 19.80
#